data_AF-A0A2R7YWV7-F1
#
_entry.id   AF-A0A2R7YWV7-F1
#
_cell.length_a   1.000
_cell.length_b   1.000
_cell.length_c   1.000
_cell.angle_alpha   90.00
_cell.angle_beta   90.00
_cell.angle_gamma   90.00
#
_symmetry.space_group_name_H-M   'P 1'
#
loop_
_entity.id
_entity.type
_entity.pdbx_description
1 polymer ?
#
loop_
_entity_poly.entity_id
_entity_poly.type
_entity_poly.pdbx_seq_one_letter_code
_entity_poly.pdbx_strand_id
1 'polypeptide(L)'
;MSSAFDSLKKAAQAVVGAPHLFNAARGAGASASAAADVMAASAAALQVAAAATDGTPGLQNAIRHFIWQAYIAGRHGTAVAEAVAAAQEEGRTSPADTRIDLHNNAVGRAYGAANSAAIGQGSVTDALRALVPVAKEKWATDELVWLRPH
;
A
#
# COMPACT_ATOMS: atom_id res chain seq x y z
N MET A 1 24.21 -6.87 -9.48
CA MET A 1 23.81 -8.28 -9.23
C MET A 1 23.34 -8.36 -7.79
N SER A 2 22.07 -8.69 -7.53
CA SER A 2 21.57 -8.81 -6.14
C SER A 2 22.14 -10.08 -5.52
N SER A 3 22.68 -10.01 -4.30
CA SER A 3 23.27 -11.18 -3.64
C SER A 3 22.18 -12.14 -3.15
N ALA A 4 22.51 -13.42 -3.00
CA ALA A 4 21.61 -14.41 -2.39
C ALA A 4 21.17 -14.01 -0.97
N PHE A 5 22.01 -13.23 -0.27
CA PHE A 5 21.72 -12.68 1.05
C PHE A 5 20.64 -11.59 1.01
N ASP A 6 20.63 -10.74 -0.02
CA ASP A 6 19.59 -9.73 -0.22
C ASP A 6 18.23 -10.38 -0.54
N SER A 7 18.25 -11.46 -1.33
CA SER A 7 17.06 -12.24 -1.64
C SER A 7 16.48 -12.92 -0.40
N LEU A 8 17.33 -13.48 0.48
CA LEU A 8 16.93 -14.05 1.77
C LEU A 8 16.36 -13.00 2.72
N LYS A 9 16.95 -11.81 2.77
CA LYS A 9 16.46 -10.70 3.62
C LYS A 9 15.10 -10.18 3.13
N LYS A 10 14.92 -10.06 1.82
CA LYS A 10 13.62 -9.70 1.20
C LYS A 10 12.56 -10.78 1.41
N ALA A 11 12.92 -12.06 1.30
CA ALA A 11 12.02 -13.17 1.56
C ALA A 11 11.63 -13.24 3.04
N ALA A 12 12.58 -13.06 3.96
CA ALA A 12 12.31 -12.99 5.39
C ALA A 12 11.45 -11.77 5.77
N GLN A 13 11.68 -10.59 5.19
CA GLN A 13 10.82 -9.42 5.38
C GLN A 13 9.41 -9.65 4.82
N ALA A 14 9.27 -10.36 3.70
CA ALA A 14 7.96 -10.73 3.14
C ALA A 14 7.23 -11.76 4.03
N VAL A 15 7.95 -12.70 4.63
CA VAL A 15 7.42 -13.75 5.54
C VAL A 15 7.11 -13.22 6.94
N VAL A 16 7.86 -12.24 7.45
CA VAL A 16 7.64 -11.59 8.76
C VAL A 16 6.61 -10.47 8.67
N GLY A 17 6.53 -9.75 7.55
CA GLY A 17 5.56 -8.67 7.36
C GLY A 17 4.11 -9.17 7.28
N ALA A 18 3.88 -10.35 6.70
CA ALA A 18 2.53 -10.88 6.47
C ALA A 18 1.73 -11.17 7.75
N PRO A 19 2.27 -11.86 8.77
CA PRO A 19 1.60 -12.00 10.07
C PRO A 19 1.38 -10.65 10.76
N HIS A 20 2.29 -9.70 10.58
CA HIS A 20 2.23 -8.40 11.26
C HIS A 20 1.06 -7.53 10.76
N LEU A 21 0.91 -7.40 9.44
CA LEU A 21 -0.20 -6.65 8.85
C LEU A 21 -1.57 -7.29 9.15
N PHE A 22 -1.65 -8.62 9.13
CA PHE A 22 -2.87 -9.34 9.52
C PHE A 22 -3.26 -9.03 10.97
N ASN A 23 -2.31 -9.13 11.91
CA ASN A 23 -2.57 -8.86 13.32
C ASN A 23 -2.92 -7.39 13.56
N ALA A 24 -2.28 -6.45 12.86
CA ALA A 24 -2.62 -5.03 12.94
C ALA A 24 -4.06 -4.76 12.47
N ALA A 25 -4.48 -5.36 11.34
CA ALA A 25 -5.86 -5.26 10.88
C ALA A 25 -6.85 -5.85 11.88
N ARG A 26 -6.54 -7.02 12.46
CA ARG A 26 -7.37 -7.66 13.50
C ARG A 26 -7.45 -6.81 14.77
N GLY A 27 -6.34 -6.23 15.20
CA GLY A 27 -6.27 -5.33 16.36
C GLY A 27 -7.09 -4.06 16.17
N ALA A 28 -7.22 -3.57 14.92
CA ALA A 28 -8.08 -2.45 14.55
C ALA A 28 -9.56 -2.84 14.37
N GLY A 29 -9.95 -4.09 14.63
CA GLY A 29 -11.33 -4.56 14.60
C GLY A 29 -11.77 -5.21 13.28
N ALA A 30 -10.89 -5.36 12.28
CA ALA A 30 -11.21 -6.10 11.06
C ALA A 30 -11.50 -7.56 11.39
N SER A 31 -12.46 -8.21 10.71
CA SER A 31 -12.67 -9.67 10.81
C SER A 31 -11.47 -10.46 10.28
N ALA A 32 -11.43 -11.79 10.49
CA ALA A 32 -10.39 -12.64 9.89
C ALA A 32 -10.39 -12.60 8.36
N SER A 33 -11.58 -12.59 7.73
CA SER A 33 -11.70 -12.48 6.28
C SER A 33 -11.27 -11.11 5.77
N ALA A 34 -11.63 -10.03 6.47
CA ALA A 34 -11.17 -8.67 6.12
C ALA A 34 -9.66 -8.53 6.26
N ALA A 35 -9.06 -9.10 7.32
CA ALA A 35 -7.61 -9.10 7.48
C ALA A 35 -6.90 -9.94 6.41
N ALA A 36 -7.48 -11.07 5.98
CA ALA A 36 -6.94 -11.84 4.85
C ALA A 36 -7.07 -11.07 3.52
N ASP A 37 -8.14 -10.31 3.34
CA ASP A 37 -8.34 -9.46 2.17
C ASP A 37 -7.33 -8.30 2.13
N VAL A 38 -7.01 -7.68 3.27
CA VAL A 38 -5.90 -6.69 3.41
C VAL A 38 -4.57 -7.29 2.94
N MET A 39 -4.29 -8.55 3.32
CA MET A 39 -3.08 -9.26 2.90
C MET A 39 -3.05 -9.49 1.39
N ALA A 40 -4.17 -9.95 0.82
CA ALA A 40 -4.31 -10.11 -0.62
C ALA A 40 -4.13 -8.79 -1.36
N ALA A 41 -4.70 -7.69 -0.84
CA ALA A 41 -4.57 -6.36 -1.40
C ALA A 41 -3.12 -5.84 -1.37
N SER A 42 -2.36 -6.14 -0.31
CA SER A 42 -0.94 -5.78 -0.23
C SER A 42 -0.13 -6.44 -1.34
N ALA A 43 -0.33 -7.75 -1.56
CA ALA A 43 0.36 -8.50 -2.62
C ALA A 43 -0.10 -8.05 -4.01
N ALA A 44 -1.40 -7.82 -4.20
CA ALA A 44 -1.96 -7.37 -5.47
C ALA A 44 -1.51 -5.95 -5.82
N ALA A 45 -1.41 -5.03 -4.85
CA ALA A 45 -0.97 -3.66 -5.08
C ALA A 45 0.47 -3.59 -5.59
N LEU A 46 1.36 -4.47 -5.11
CA LEU A 46 2.71 -4.62 -5.64
C LEU A 46 2.70 -4.95 -7.14
N GLN A 47 1.89 -5.94 -7.54
CA GLN A 47 1.79 -6.39 -8.92
C GLN A 47 1.14 -5.34 -9.83
N VAL A 48 0.04 -4.73 -9.36
CA VAL A 48 -0.68 -3.70 -10.10
C VAL A 48 0.18 -2.46 -10.31
N ALA A 49 0.90 -1.99 -9.28
CA ALA A 49 1.79 -0.85 -9.41
C ALA A 49 2.98 -1.13 -10.35
N ALA A 50 3.56 -2.34 -10.27
CA ALA A 50 4.64 -2.74 -11.18
C ALA A 50 4.16 -2.75 -12.65
N ALA A 51 2.97 -3.29 -12.92
CA ALA A 51 2.40 -3.32 -14.27
C ALA A 51 1.94 -1.95 -14.78
N ALA A 52 1.66 -1.00 -13.88
CA ALA A 52 1.15 0.32 -14.22
C ALA A 52 2.24 1.36 -14.54
N THR A 53 3.51 1.02 -14.32
CA THR A 53 4.65 1.95 -14.41
C THR A 53 5.70 1.45 -15.39
N ASP A 54 6.61 2.34 -15.78
CA ASP A 54 7.78 2.04 -16.62
C ASP A 54 8.96 1.44 -15.82
N GLY A 55 8.72 1.06 -14.56
CA GLY A 55 9.75 0.60 -13.65
C GLY A 55 10.47 1.73 -12.90
N THR A 56 10.09 3.00 -13.09
CA THR A 56 10.59 4.10 -12.25
C THR A 56 10.27 3.80 -10.77
N PRO A 57 11.28 3.56 -9.92
CA PRO A 57 11.05 3.07 -8.55
C PRO A 57 10.13 4.00 -7.76
N GLY A 58 10.25 5.30 -8.00
CA GLY A 58 9.49 6.29 -7.27
C GLY A 58 8.02 6.35 -7.58
N LEU A 59 7.71 6.37 -8.87
CA LEU A 59 6.35 6.31 -9.34
C LEU A 59 5.69 4.99 -8.90
N GLN A 60 6.39 3.86 -9.03
CA GLN A 60 5.86 2.57 -8.62
C GLN A 60 5.54 2.53 -7.13
N ASN A 61 6.45 3.02 -6.28
CA ASN A 61 6.24 3.03 -4.84
C ASN A 61 5.09 3.95 -4.44
N ALA A 62 5.05 5.17 -4.99
CA ALA A 62 3.98 6.13 -4.74
C ALA A 62 2.60 5.58 -5.13
N ILE A 63 2.48 5.02 -6.34
CA ILE A 63 1.23 4.38 -6.80
C ILE A 63 0.86 3.22 -5.89
N ARG A 64 1.80 2.33 -5.55
CA ARG A 64 1.54 1.18 -4.66
C ARG A 64 0.94 1.62 -3.32
N HIS A 65 1.58 2.58 -2.66
CA HIS A 65 1.14 3.08 -1.35
C HIS A 65 -0.24 3.73 -1.43
N PHE A 66 -0.47 4.56 -2.45
CA PHE A 66 -1.77 5.19 -2.67
C PHE A 66 -2.88 4.17 -2.90
N ILE A 67 -2.77 3.28 -3.89
CA ILE A 67 -3.86 2.35 -4.27
C ILE A 67 -4.18 1.37 -3.14
N TRP A 68 -3.14 0.91 -2.43
CA TRP A 68 -3.31 -0.04 -1.33
C TRP A 68 -4.07 0.60 -0.16
N GLN A 69 -3.71 1.82 0.22
CA GLN A 69 -4.36 2.51 1.33
C GLN A 69 -5.74 3.05 0.99
N ALA A 70 -5.96 3.48 -0.26
CA ALA A 70 -7.29 3.82 -0.75
C ALA A 70 -8.22 2.60 -0.72
N TYR A 71 -7.72 1.44 -1.14
CA TYR A 71 -8.47 0.19 -1.09
C TYR A 71 -8.88 -0.18 0.33
N ILE A 72 -7.93 -0.24 1.26
CA ILE A 72 -8.22 -0.65 2.65
C ILE A 72 -9.18 0.35 3.31
N ALA A 73 -8.95 1.65 3.16
CA ALA A 73 -9.81 2.66 3.77
C ALA A 73 -11.23 2.62 3.20
N GLY A 74 -11.36 2.47 1.88
CA GLY A 74 -12.66 2.42 1.22
C GLY A 74 -13.47 1.15 1.52
N ARG A 75 -12.80 0.01 1.72
CA ARG A 75 -13.48 -1.28 1.90
C ARG A 75 -13.59 -1.72 3.37
N HIS A 76 -12.59 -1.42 4.18
CA HIS A 76 -12.47 -1.90 5.57
C HIS A 76 -12.43 -0.76 6.59
N GLY A 77 -12.47 0.50 6.13
CA GLY A 77 -12.48 1.69 6.97
C GLY A 77 -11.08 2.23 7.29
N THR A 78 -11.05 3.53 7.59
CA THR A 78 -9.82 4.29 7.82
C THR A 78 -8.98 3.74 8.98
N ALA A 79 -9.61 3.32 10.08
CA ALA A 79 -8.91 2.80 11.25
C ALA A 79 -8.08 1.54 10.93
N VAL A 80 -8.63 0.64 10.11
CA VAL A 80 -7.90 -0.56 9.65
C VAL A 80 -6.73 -0.16 8.76
N ALA A 81 -6.96 0.78 7.82
CA ALA A 81 -5.91 1.26 6.91
C ALA A 81 -4.74 1.91 7.65
N GLU A 82 -5.03 2.72 8.68
CA GLU A 82 -4.02 3.37 9.52
C GLU A 82 -3.19 2.38 10.32
N ALA A 83 -3.84 1.41 10.98
CA ALA A 83 -3.14 0.38 11.75
C ALA A 83 -2.21 -0.45 10.84
N VAL A 84 -2.70 -0.82 9.66
CA VAL A 84 -1.92 -1.57 8.67
C VAL A 84 -0.77 -0.72 8.10
N ALA A 85 -0.98 0.57 7.84
CA ALA A 85 0.09 1.47 7.40
C ALA A 85 1.18 1.60 8.47
N ALA A 86 0.80 1.80 9.74
CA ALA A 86 1.75 1.89 10.84
C ALA A 86 2.56 0.60 10.97
N ALA A 87 1.88 -0.56 10.89
CA ALA A 87 2.49 -1.87 10.94
C ALA A 87 3.47 -2.17 9.79
N GLN A 88 3.28 -1.54 8.61
CA GLN A 88 4.17 -1.66 7.46
C GLN A 88 5.46 -0.82 7.60
N GLU A 89 5.39 0.26 8.38
CA GLU A 89 6.52 1.17 8.61
C GLU A 89 7.35 0.78 9.85
N GLU A 90 6.85 -0.13 10.68
CA GLU A 90 7.55 -0.59 11.87
C GLU A 90 8.88 -1.29 11.51
N GLY A 91 9.96 -0.91 12.20
CA GLY A 91 11.30 -1.45 11.98
C GLY A 91 12.04 -0.91 10.74
N ARG A 92 11.49 0.08 10.02
CA ARG A 92 12.21 0.75 8.92
C ARG A 92 13.29 1.69 9.45
N THR A 93 14.46 1.67 8.81
CA THR A 93 15.65 2.41 9.25
C THR A 93 15.89 3.72 8.49
N SER A 94 15.01 4.07 7.54
CA SER A 94 15.11 5.30 6.73
C SER A 94 13.94 6.25 7.05
N PRO A 95 14.15 7.26 7.93
CA PRO A 95 13.08 8.19 8.31
C PRO A 95 12.56 9.02 7.13
N ALA A 96 13.39 9.29 6.13
CA ALA A 96 13.01 10.07 4.95
C ALA A 96 12.04 9.28 4.05
N ASP A 97 12.35 8.00 3.79
CA ASP A 97 11.49 7.13 2.99
C ASP A 97 10.17 6.84 3.71
N THR A 98 10.22 6.62 5.04
CA THR A 98 8.99 6.43 5.84
C THR A 98 8.07 7.65 5.79
N ARG A 99 8.57 8.89 5.82
CA ARG A 99 7.71 10.08 5.70
C ARG A 99 6.97 10.14 4.36
N ILE A 100 7.64 9.75 3.27
CA ILE A 100 7.02 9.70 1.94
C ILE A 100 5.95 8.63 1.87
N ASP A 101 6.28 7.43 2.35
CA ASP A 101 5.34 6.31 2.36
C ASP A 101 4.11 6.69 3.20
N LEU A 102 4.30 7.31 4.37
CA LEU A 102 3.23 7.81 5.23
C LEU A 102 2.36 8.88 4.55
N HIS A 103 2.96 9.82 3.82
CA HIS A 103 2.22 10.83 3.05
C HIS A 103 1.36 10.20 1.97
N ASN A 104 1.97 9.38 1.10
CA ASN A 104 1.26 8.70 0.01
C ASN A 104 0.16 7.78 0.54
N ASN A 105 0.41 7.12 1.68
CA ASN A 105 -0.58 6.33 2.41
C ASN A 105 -1.76 7.20 2.86
N ALA A 106 -1.51 8.38 3.46
CA ALA A 106 -2.54 9.30 3.94
C ALA A 106 -3.42 9.83 2.79
N VAL A 107 -2.80 10.22 1.68
CA VAL A 107 -3.51 10.63 0.45
C VAL A 107 -4.41 9.50 -0.06
N GLY A 108 -3.88 8.27 -0.09
CA GLY A 108 -4.65 7.07 -0.43
C GLY A 108 -5.86 6.89 0.49
N ARG A 109 -5.65 6.88 1.81
CA ARG A 109 -6.74 6.70 2.77
C ARG A 109 -7.84 7.75 2.65
N ALA A 110 -7.47 9.02 2.50
CA ALA A 110 -8.43 10.11 2.34
C ALA A 110 -9.31 9.90 1.10
N TYR A 111 -8.69 9.54 -0.03
CA TYR A 111 -9.43 9.18 -1.24
C TYR A 111 -10.33 7.97 -1.02
N GLY A 112 -9.79 6.93 -0.39
CA GLY A 112 -10.51 5.69 -0.10
C GLY A 112 -11.77 5.91 0.73
N ALA A 113 -11.66 6.65 1.82
CA ALA A 113 -12.77 7.00 2.70
C ALA A 113 -13.86 7.79 1.97
N ALA A 114 -13.47 8.76 1.13
CA ALA A 114 -14.40 9.55 0.34
C ALA A 114 -15.12 8.76 -0.77
N ASN A 115 -14.54 7.64 -1.22
CA ASN A 115 -15.03 6.85 -2.37
C ASN A 115 -15.39 5.39 -1.98
N SER A 116 -15.72 5.16 -0.72
CA SER A 116 -15.96 3.82 -0.15
C SER A 116 -17.01 3.01 -0.92
N ALA A 117 -18.12 3.66 -1.34
CA ALA A 117 -19.18 3.02 -2.10
C ALA A 117 -18.70 2.41 -3.44
N ALA A 118 -17.76 3.07 -4.13
CA ALA A 118 -17.20 2.62 -5.39
C ALA A 118 -16.11 1.55 -5.18
N ILE A 119 -15.23 1.76 -4.18
CA ILE A 119 -14.10 0.87 -3.89
C ILE A 119 -14.57 -0.45 -3.26
N GLY A 120 -15.66 -0.42 -2.50
CA GLY A 120 -16.21 -1.56 -1.77
C GLY A 120 -16.75 -2.71 -2.65
N GLN A 121 -16.81 -2.55 -3.97
CA GLN A 121 -17.40 -3.54 -4.90
C GLN A 121 -16.36 -4.28 -5.75
N GLY A 122 -16.72 -5.47 -6.26
CA GLY A 122 -15.88 -6.26 -7.17
C GLY A 122 -14.66 -6.94 -6.53
N SER A 123 -13.75 -7.44 -7.38
CA SER A 123 -12.54 -8.14 -6.93
C SER A 123 -11.48 -7.15 -6.40
N VAL A 124 -10.55 -7.66 -5.58
CA VAL A 124 -9.38 -6.89 -5.07
C VAL A 124 -8.62 -6.25 -6.23
N THR A 125 -8.26 -7.05 -7.24
CA THR A 125 -7.44 -6.62 -8.37
C THR A 125 -8.13 -5.56 -9.22
N ASP A 126 -9.43 -5.71 -9.47
CA ASP A 126 -10.16 -4.73 -10.29
C ASP A 126 -10.28 -3.39 -9.57
N ALA A 127 -10.58 -3.41 -8.26
CA ALA A 127 -10.61 -2.20 -7.45
C ALA A 127 -9.24 -1.49 -7.42
N LEU A 128 -8.14 -2.25 -7.24
CA LEU A 128 -6.79 -1.68 -7.27
C LEU A 128 -6.43 -1.10 -8.64
N ARG A 129 -6.79 -1.77 -9.74
CA ARG A 129 -6.57 -1.27 -11.11
C ARG A 129 -7.38 0.00 -11.39
N ALA A 130 -8.62 0.08 -10.90
CA ALA A 130 -9.46 1.27 -11.04
C ALA A 130 -8.87 2.49 -10.32
N LEU A 131 -8.05 2.30 -9.29
CA LEU A 131 -7.36 3.36 -8.57
C LEU A 131 -6.08 3.87 -9.27
N VAL A 132 -5.54 3.12 -10.24
CA VAL A 132 -4.28 3.49 -10.94
C VAL A 132 -4.38 4.82 -11.68
N PRO A 133 -5.44 5.13 -12.48
CA PRO A 133 -5.55 6.42 -13.14
C PRO A 133 -5.55 7.59 -12.16
N VAL A 134 -6.23 7.45 -11.02
CA VAL A 134 -6.26 8.45 -9.94
C VAL A 134 -4.87 8.63 -9.33
N ALA A 135 -4.16 7.53 -9.08
CA ALA A 135 -2.79 7.59 -8.56
C ALA A 135 -1.85 8.33 -9.53
N LYS A 136 -1.99 8.11 -10.85
CA LYS A 136 -1.21 8.78 -11.88
C LYS A 136 -1.53 10.27 -11.98
N GLU A 137 -2.80 10.64 -11.86
CA GLU A 137 -3.21 12.05 -11.80
C GLU A 137 -2.59 12.74 -10.60
N LYS A 138 -2.71 12.15 -9.40
CA LYS A 138 -2.13 12.69 -8.17
C LYS A 138 -0.60 12.76 -8.18
N TRP A 139 0.05 11.83 -8.87
CA TRP A 139 1.48 11.92 -9.14
C TRP A 139 1.80 13.10 -10.07
N ALA A 140 1.03 13.29 -11.14
CA ALA A 140 1.26 14.37 -12.10
C ALA A 140 1.03 15.76 -11.51
N THR A 141 0.25 15.87 -10.43
CA THR A 141 -0.01 17.11 -9.69
C THR A 141 0.85 17.27 -8.43
N ASP A 142 1.89 16.45 -8.26
CA ASP A 142 2.80 16.43 -7.09
C ASP A 142 2.10 16.19 -5.74
N GLU A 143 0.86 15.69 -5.74
CA GLU A 143 0.15 15.28 -4.52
C GLU A 143 0.72 13.95 -3.98
N LEU A 144 1.17 13.06 -4.87
CA LEU A 144 2.02 11.93 -4.49
C LEU A 144 3.50 12.31 -4.64
N VAL A 145 4.31 11.95 -3.66
CA VAL A 145 5.70 12.42 -3.55
C VAL A 145 6.70 11.27 -3.56
N TRP A 146 7.95 11.60 -3.95
CA TRP A 146 9.11 10.71 -3.91
C TRP A 146 10.42 11.51 -3.78
N LEU A 147 11.41 10.96 -3.08
CA LEU A 147 12.76 11.50 -3.02
C LEU A 147 13.59 10.87 -4.13
N ARG A 148 13.98 11.66 -5.14
CA ARG A 148 14.90 11.18 -6.18
C ARG A 148 16.21 10.73 -5.50
N PRO A 149 16.66 9.49 -5.71
CA PRO A 149 18.00 9.11 -5.28
C PRO A 149 19.03 9.99 -6.01
N HIS A 150 19.95 10.56 -5.24
CA HIS A 150 21.10 11.30 -5.75
C HIS A 150 22.13 10.36 -6.37
#